data_AF-A0A2G6D759-F1
#
_entry.id   AF-A0A2G6D759-F1
#
_cell.length_a   1.000
_cell.length_b   1.000
_cell.length_c   1.000
_cell.angle_alpha   90.00
_cell.angle_beta   90.00
_cell.angle_gamma   90.00
#
_symmetry.space_group_name_H-M   'P 1'
#
loop_
_entity.id
_entity.type
_entity.pdbx_description
1 polymer ?
#
loop_
_entity_poly.entity_id
_entity_poly.type
_entity_poly.pdbx_seq_one_letter_code
_entity_poly.pdbx_strand_id
1 'polypeptide(L)'
;MSRILNRGLWTVLLLLTFSVAGAAAHMDADKSTAVFYGPNLPTDVLSQYGRIIVEADNVKPHELKALHAKGGDVFAYLSVGEVSPTRKWFKQIQPEWVLGDNRVWDSKVMDLNSPGWQKFVIETIVDPLWQAGYNGLFLDTMDSFKLFASSDALQQKQINALDNLLQTIHKRYPKMRFIANRGFEVLPTIGHLLEAVAAESLFASWDNSLKVYKETTREDMSWLLKQLKDIQRKLSIDIIIIDYMDPSRRDDAKKLASRIVDEGFIPWISIPSLDMVGVSQFEPELKTFLLLTDSKTESHYPLELGKYQTLKRDLEANGQKLQVHDIQSGMPPGHLTGRYLGIITALPFQKQFAIYQNWLRRQQSEGITIRALSAEAAIPKG
;
A
#
# COMPACT_ATOMS: atom_id res chain seq x y z
N MET A 1 -54.39 15.89 38.95
CA MET A 1 -54.30 15.85 37.47
C MET A 1 -53.28 16.90 37.06
N SER A 2 -52.04 16.53 36.78
CA SER A 2 -51.54 15.99 35.51
C SER A 2 -50.66 17.03 34.78
N ARG A 3 -49.34 16.77 34.87
CA ARG A 3 -48.36 16.82 33.77
C ARG A 3 -48.18 18.12 32.98
N ILE A 4 -47.20 18.94 33.38
CA ILE A 4 -46.31 19.62 32.45
C ILE A 4 -44.93 19.70 33.12
N LEU A 5 -44.01 18.79 32.80
CA LEU A 5 -42.55 18.99 32.86
C LEU A 5 -41.89 17.72 32.28
N ASN A 6 -40.76 17.87 31.60
CA ASN A 6 -39.96 16.83 30.92
C ASN A 6 -40.34 16.42 29.49
N ARG A 7 -40.27 17.37 28.55
CA ARG A 7 -40.01 17.06 27.13
C ARG A 7 -38.82 17.79 26.51
N GLY A 8 -38.02 18.52 27.30
CA GLY A 8 -36.90 19.34 26.79
C GLY A 8 -35.50 18.75 26.93
N LEU A 9 -35.29 17.64 27.65
CA LEU A 9 -33.95 17.15 27.97
C LEU A 9 -33.45 15.95 27.13
N TRP A 10 -34.31 15.35 26.32
CA TRP A 10 -33.95 14.15 25.53
C TRP A 10 -33.37 14.48 24.15
N THR A 11 -33.54 15.70 23.65
CA THR A 11 -33.07 16.08 22.29
C THR A 11 -31.61 16.53 22.26
N VAL A 12 -31.00 16.87 23.40
CA VAL A 12 -29.58 17.29 23.47
C VAL A 12 -28.64 16.09 23.66
N LEU A 13 -29.12 14.98 24.23
CA LEU A 13 -28.31 13.77 24.40
C LEU A 13 -28.13 12.97 23.08
N LEU A 14 -29.04 13.12 22.12
CA LEU A 14 -29.02 12.43 20.82
C LEU A 14 -28.15 13.12 19.75
N LEU A 15 -27.77 14.39 19.98
CA LEU A 15 -26.85 15.13 19.09
C LEU A 15 -25.37 14.98 19.50
N LEU A 16 -25.09 14.53 20.73
CA LEU A 16 -23.72 14.27 21.20
C LEU A 16 -23.20 12.87 20.85
N THR A 17 -24.07 11.91 20.52
CA THR A 17 -23.67 10.54 20.15
C THR A 17 -23.22 10.40 18.70
N PHE A 18 -23.59 11.32 17.81
CA PHE A 18 -23.15 11.29 16.40
C PHE A 18 -21.78 11.95 16.16
N SER A 19 -21.32 12.82 17.06
CA SER A 19 -19.99 13.45 16.93
C SER A 19 -18.83 12.58 17.41
N VAL A 20 -19.09 11.58 18.27
CA VAL A 20 -18.02 10.71 18.80
C VAL A 20 -17.62 9.63 17.78
N ALA A 21 -18.57 9.13 16.97
CA ALA A 21 -18.28 8.14 15.93
C ALA A 21 -17.40 8.72 14.81
N GLY A 22 -17.61 9.99 14.43
CA GLY A 22 -16.78 10.68 13.44
C GLY A 22 -15.37 11.01 13.95
N ALA A 23 -15.21 11.30 15.25
CA ALA A 23 -13.91 11.58 15.86
C ALA A 23 -13.06 10.31 16.06
N ALA A 24 -13.68 9.18 16.44
CA ALA A 24 -12.99 7.90 16.56
C ALA A 24 -12.56 7.35 15.19
N ALA A 25 -13.42 7.45 14.17
CA ALA A 25 -13.07 7.08 12.79
C ALA A 25 -11.98 7.98 12.18
N HIS A 26 -11.95 9.26 12.52
CA HIS A 26 -10.86 10.17 12.11
C HIS A 26 -9.53 9.85 12.82
N MET A 27 -9.56 9.51 14.12
CA MET A 27 -8.34 9.12 14.86
C MET A 27 -7.74 7.80 14.35
N ASP A 28 -8.56 6.84 13.90
CA ASP A 28 -8.09 5.59 13.29
C ASP A 28 -7.48 5.80 11.90
N ALA A 29 -7.97 6.77 11.12
CA ALA A 29 -7.43 7.08 9.79
C ALA A 29 -6.05 7.75 9.86
N ASP A 30 -5.83 8.66 10.83
CA ASP A 30 -4.54 9.35 11.01
C ASP A 30 -3.39 8.38 11.38
N LYS A 31 -3.72 7.23 11.97
CA LYS A 31 -2.79 6.13 12.27
C LYS A 31 -3.04 4.89 11.40
N SER A 32 -3.33 5.09 10.12
CA SER A 32 -3.46 4.00 9.16
C SER A 32 -2.34 4.05 8.12
N THR A 33 -2.00 2.87 7.59
CA THR A 33 -0.97 2.74 6.56
C THR A 33 -1.52 1.94 5.38
N ALA A 34 -1.28 2.45 4.18
CA ALA A 34 -1.42 1.70 2.93
C ALA A 34 -0.05 1.53 2.27
N VAL A 35 0.19 0.37 1.65
CA VAL A 35 1.37 0.10 0.83
C VAL A 35 0.92 -0.32 -0.56
N PHE A 36 1.37 0.41 -1.59
CA PHE A 36 1.01 0.15 -2.97
C PHE A 36 2.16 0.45 -3.95
N TYR A 37 2.74 -0.59 -4.55
CA TYR A 37 3.86 -0.50 -5.49
C TYR A 37 3.45 -0.62 -6.95
N GLY A 38 2.19 -0.93 -7.24
CA GLY A 38 1.68 -1.04 -8.60
C GLY A 38 1.59 0.30 -9.35
N PRO A 39 1.45 0.27 -10.69
CA PRO A 39 1.12 1.46 -11.48
C PRO A 39 -0.37 1.83 -11.35
N ASN A 40 -0.74 3.02 -11.84
CA ASN A 40 -2.13 3.52 -11.90
C ASN A 40 -2.80 3.52 -10.54
N LEU A 41 -2.26 4.33 -9.62
CA LEU A 41 -2.62 4.32 -8.21
C LEU A 41 -4.14 4.54 -8.02
N PRO A 42 -4.80 3.73 -7.18
CA PRO A 42 -6.20 3.96 -6.80
C PRO A 42 -6.30 5.12 -5.80
N THR A 43 -6.02 6.33 -6.27
CA THR A 43 -5.87 7.53 -5.43
C THR A 43 -7.13 7.88 -4.67
N ASP A 44 -8.33 7.55 -5.18
CA ASP A 44 -9.59 7.75 -4.48
C ASP A 44 -9.72 6.90 -3.20
N VAL A 45 -9.07 5.73 -3.19
CA VAL A 45 -9.00 4.80 -2.06
C VAL A 45 -7.80 5.10 -1.18
N LEU A 46 -6.58 5.15 -1.75
CA LEU A 46 -5.34 5.32 -0.96
C LEU A 46 -5.30 6.66 -0.22
N SER A 47 -5.93 7.72 -0.75
CA SER A 47 -6.01 9.04 -0.09
C SER A 47 -6.82 9.05 1.21
N GLN A 48 -7.45 7.95 1.59
CA GLN A 48 -8.18 7.80 2.87
C GLN A 48 -7.28 7.32 4.01
N TYR A 49 -6.02 6.99 3.71
CA TYR A 49 -5.04 6.53 4.70
C TYR A 49 -4.11 7.67 5.12
N GLY A 50 -3.69 7.66 6.39
CA GLY A 50 -2.77 8.65 6.95
C GLY A 50 -1.37 8.54 6.35
N ARG A 51 -0.83 7.32 6.23
CA ARG A 51 0.47 7.02 5.61
C ARG A 51 0.28 6.18 4.35
N ILE A 52 0.90 6.59 3.26
CA ILE A 52 0.78 5.93 1.96
C ILE A 52 2.18 5.65 1.42
N ILE A 53 2.61 4.39 1.45
CA ILE A 53 3.92 3.96 1.00
C ILE A 53 3.83 3.49 -0.44
N VAL A 54 4.67 4.04 -1.33
CA VAL A 54 4.60 3.81 -2.77
C VAL A 54 5.97 3.63 -3.42
N GLU A 55 6.00 2.91 -4.55
CA GLU A 55 7.17 2.89 -5.44
C GLU A 55 7.13 4.14 -6.32
N ALA A 56 7.99 5.11 -6.02
CA ALA A 56 7.96 6.44 -6.63
C ALA A 56 8.12 6.40 -8.16
N ASP A 57 8.83 5.41 -8.71
CA ASP A 57 8.99 5.23 -10.15
C ASP A 57 7.66 4.95 -10.89
N ASN A 58 6.62 4.51 -10.16
CA ASN A 58 5.30 4.18 -10.68
C ASN A 58 4.25 5.29 -10.45
N VAL A 59 4.60 6.36 -9.75
CA VAL A 59 3.68 7.45 -9.37
C VAL A 59 3.73 8.59 -10.37
N LYS A 60 2.57 8.97 -10.92
CA LYS A 60 2.46 10.15 -11.79
C LYS A 60 2.27 11.41 -10.95
N PRO A 61 2.74 12.59 -11.41
CA PRO A 61 2.61 13.84 -10.64
C PRO A 61 1.17 14.20 -10.23
N HIS A 62 0.19 13.91 -11.08
CA HIS A 62 -1.22 14.16 -10.75
C HIS A 62 -1.78 13.17 -9.72
N GLU A 63 -1.25 11.94 -9.65
CA GLU A 63 -1.64 10.95 -8.65
C GLU A 63 -1.11 11.38 -7.28
N LEU A 64 0.16 11.78 -7.19
CA LEU A 64 0.75 12.31 -5.96
C LEU A 64 -0.05 13.53 -5.43
N LYS A 65 -0.39 14.47 -6.32
CA LYS A 65 -1.25 15.61 -5.97
C LYS A 65 -2.63 15.17 -5.45
N ALA A 66 -3.22 14.13 -6.04
CA ALA A 66 -4.52 13.62 -5.62
C ALA A 66 -4.47 12.94 -4.24
N LEU A 67 -3.37 12.28 -3.90
CA LEU A 67 -3.15 11.70 -2.57
C LEU A 67 -3.08 12.81 -1.50
N HIS A 68 -2.28 13.85 -1.74
CA HIS A 68 -2.16 14.98 -0.81
C HIS A 68 -3.45 15.78 -0.65
N ALA A 69 -4.28 15.86 -1.70
CA ALA A 69 -5.51 16.66 -1.67
C ALA A 69 -6.52 16.23 -0.59
N LYS A 70 -6.39 15.02 -0.03
CA LYS A 70 -7.20 14.56 1.10
C LYS A 70 -6.42 14.37 2.40
N GLY A 71 -5.19 14.87 2.47
CA GLY A 71 -4.38 14.87 3.69
C GLY A 71 -3.51 13.63 3.91
N GLY A 72 -3.43 12.70 2.95
CA GLY A 72 -2.56 11.53 3.06
C GLY A 72 -1.09 11.92 2.92
N ASP A 73 -0.24 11.42 3.82
CA ASP A 73 1.21 11.61 3.76
C ASP A 73 1.85 10.49 2.93
N VAL A 74 2.62 10.87 1.91
CA VAL A 74 3.17 9.91 0.93
C VAL A 74 4.65 9.64 1.20
N PHE A 75 4.99 8.35 1.33
CA PHE A 75 6.33 7.85 1.57
C PHE A 75 6.85 7.12 0.34
N ALA A 76 8.04 7.49 -0.11
CA ALA A 76 8.70 6.78 -1.20
C ALA A 76 9.46 5.57 -0.66
N TYR A 77 9.25 4.41 -1.26
CA TYR A 77 10.08 3.22 -1.03
C TYR A 77 11.54 3.51 -1.43
N LEU A 78 12.47 3.20 -0.53
CA LEU A 78 13.90 3.28 -0.73
C LEU A 78 14.59 2.06 -0.13
N SER A 79 15.08 1.18 -0.99
CA SER A 79 16.08 0.17 -0.60
C SER A 79 17.43 0.87 -0.40
N VAL A 80 17.86 1.03 0.86
CA VAL A 80 19.08 1.81 1.19
C VAL A 80 20.34 0.96 1.12
N GLY A 81 20.24 -0.33 1.44
CA GLY A 81 21.37 -1.27 1.46
C GLY A 81 21.50 -2.10 0.19
N GLU A 82 20.51 -2.08 -0.70
CA GLU A 82 20.53 -2.85 -1.94
C GLU A 82 20.04 -2.05 -3.16
N VAL A 83 20.60 -2.36 -4.33
CA VAL A 83 20.16 -1.79 -5.61
C VAL A 83 19.79 -2.91 -6.58
N SER A 84 18.56 -2.85 -7.11
CA SER A 84 18.12 -3.71 -8.21
C SER A 84 18.67 -3.22 -9.57
N PRO A 85 19.13 -4.12 -10.46
CA PRO A 85 19.49 -3.82 -11.85
C PRO A 85 18.37 -3.18 -12.68
N THR A 86 17.13 -3.30 -12.24
CA THR A 86 15.95 -2.73 -12.92
C THR A 86 15.78 -1.22 -12.69
N ARG A 87 16.51 -0.63 -11.73
CA ARG A 87 16.44 0.81 -11.46
C ARG A 87 16.92 1.61 -12.68
N LYS A 88 16.18 2.65 -13.06
CA LYS A 88 16.51 3.52 -14.21
C LYS A 88 17.92 4.10 -14.13
N TRP A 89 18.39 4.38 -12.91
CA TRP A 89 19.69 4.95 -12.61
C TRP A 89 20.78 3.92 -12.29
N PHE A 90 20.51 2.61 -12.45
CA PHE A 90 21.47 1.54 -12.10
C PHE A 90 22.84 1.70 -12.76
N LYS A 91 22.89 2.17 -14.01
CA LYS A 91 24.14 2.39 -14.76
C LYS A 91 25.06 3.45 -14.16
N GLN A 92 24.57 4.25 -13.20
CA GLN A 92 25.36 5.27 -12.50
C GLN A 92 26.06 4.70 -11.25
N ILE A 93 25.74 3.47 -10.86
CA ILE A 93 26.34 2.80 -9.71
C ILE A 93 27.77 2.41 -10.03
N GLN A 94 28.68 2.87 -9.19
CA GLN A 94 30.10 2.59 -9.34
C GLN A 94 30.49 1.28 -8.63
N PRO A 95 31.40 0.47 -9.20
CA PRO A 95 31.82 -0.80 -8.60
C PRO A 95 32.36 -0.67 -7.18
N GLU A 96 33.06 0.43 -6.87
CA GLU A 96 33.65 0.66 -5.53
C GLU A 96 32.60 0.96 -4.44
N TRP A 97 31.33 1.13 -4.80
CA TRP A 97 30.23 1.28 -3.84
C TRP A 97 29.60 -0.06 -3.46
N VAL A 98 29.97 -1.16 -4.11
CA VAL A 98 29.29 -2.45 -4.02
C VAL A 98 30.09 -3.40 -3.14
N LEU A 99 29.46 -3.97 -2.10
CA LEU A 99 30.02 -5.03 -1.27
C LEU A 99 29.93 -6.40 -1.95
N GLY A 100 28.86 -6.65 -2.71
CA GLY A 100 28.69 -7.86 -3.50
C GLY A 100 27.27 -8.06 -4.03
N ASP A 101 26.97 -9.29 -4.43
CA ASP A 101 25.69 -9.69 -5.03
C ASP A 101 24.81 -10.46 -4.04
N ASN A 102 23.54 -10.06 -3.92
CA ASN A 102 22.51 -10.86 -3.27
C ASN A 102 21.70 -11.63 -4.33
N ARG A 103 22.03 -12.91 -4.50
CA ARG A 103 21.44 -13.77 -5.55
C ARG A 103 19.97 -14.11 -5.32
N VAL A 104 19.47 -13.98 -4.09
CA VAL A 104 18.07 -14.29 -3.77
C VAL A 104 17.14 -13.23 -4.37
N TRP A 105 17.59 -11.97 -4.41
CA TRP A 105 16.81 -10.82 -4.85
C TRP A 105 17.32 -10.19 -6.15
N ASP A 106 18.35 -10.76 -6.77
CA ASP A 106 19.02 -10.23 -7.96
C ASP A 106 19.40 -8.75 -7.77
N SER A 107 20.10 -8.45 -6.68
CA SER A 107 20.46 -7.09 -6.27
C SER A 107 21.95 -6.96 -5.91
N LYS A 108 22.45 -5.73 -5.97
CA LYS A 108 23.78 -5.35 -5.47
C LYS A 108 23.66 -4.87 -4.03
N VAL A 109 24.42 -5.45 -3.11
CA VAL A 109 24.52 -4.96 -1.73
C VAL A 109 25.54 -3.83 -1.68
N MET A 110 25.15 -2.70 -1.12
CA MET A 110 25.90 -1.46 -1.13
C MET A 110 26.73 -1.28 0.16
N ASP A 111 27.91 -0.68 0.03
CA ASP A 111 28.69 -0.21 1.17
C ASP A 111 28.08 1.11 1.67
N LEU A 112 27.36 1.06 2.79
CA LEU A 112 26.74 2.25 3.39
C LEU A 112 27.79 3.26 3.86
N ASN A 113 29.03 2.83 4.08
CA ASN A 113 30.14 3.70 4.44
C ASN A 113 30.85 4.32 3.22
N SER A 114 30.45 3.99 1.98
CA SER A 114 30.98 4.63 0.79
C SER A 114 30.48 6.08 0.66
N PRO A 115 31.37 7.10 0.64
CA PRO A 115 30.96 8.49 0.46
C PRO A 115 30.26 8.73 -0.88
N GLY A 116 30.65 8.00 -1.93
CA GLY A 116 30.02 8.07 -3.24
C GLY A 116 28.58 7.55 -3.22
N TRP A 117 28.34 6.43 -2.52
CA TRP A 117 27.00 5.90 -2.32
C TRP A 117 26.11 6.84 -1.51
N GLN A 118 26.60 7.36 -0.37
CA GLN A 118 25.84 8.30 0.47
C GLN A 118 25.45 9.55 -0.31
N LYS A 119 26.41 10.14 -1.05
CA LYS A 119 26.15 11.30 -1.90
C LYS A 119 25.12 10.98 -2.97
N PHE A 120 25.23 9.83 -3.63
CA PHE A 120 24.28 9.39 -4.65
C PHE A 120 22.86 9.22 -4.09
N VAL A 121 22.70 8.57 -2.93
CA VAL A 121 21.40 8.43 -2.27
C VAL A 121 20.78 9.80 -2.00
N ILE A 122 21.55 10.73 -1.43
CA ILE A 122 21.04 12.08 -1.11
C ILE A 122 20.68 12.84 -2.38
N GLU A 123 21.63 13.02 -3.32
CA GLU A 123 21.48 13.96 -4.43
C GLU A 123 20.65 13.39 -5.59
N THR A 124 20.75 12.09 -5.86
CA THR A 124 20.09 11.48 -7.03
C THR A 124 18.72 10.91 -6.69
N ILE A 125 18.48 10.52 -5.43
CA ILE A 125 17.23 9.87 -5.01
C ILE A 125 16.43 10.76 -4.08
N VAL A 126 16.98 11.12 -2.92
CA VAL A 126 16.22 11.81 -1.87
C VAL A 126 15.87 13.25 -2.26
N ASP A 127 16.81 13.99 -2.86
CA ASP A 127 16.60 15.36 -3.32
C ASP A 127 15.42 15.46 -4.31
N PRO A 128 15.36 14.69 -5.42
CA PRO A 128 14.20 14.69 -6.31
C PRO A 128 12.88 14.29 -5.64
N LEU A 129 12.90 13.30 -4.74
CA LEU A 129 11.70 12.88 -4.01
C LEU A 129 11.17 14.00 -3.11
N TRP A 130 12.05 14.68 -2.38
CA TRP A 130 11.67 15.83 -1.58
C TRP A 130 11.07 16.95 -2.44
N GLN A 131 11.71 17.29 -3.56
CA GLN A 131 11.23 18.33 -4.47
C GLN A 131 9.88 17.96 -5.14
N ALA A 132 9.64 16.67 -5.38
CA ALA A 132 8.36 16.19 -5.89
C ALA A 132 7.23 16.28 -4.84
N GLY A 133 7.58 16.45 -3.56
CA GLY A 133 6.63 16.67 -2.46
C GLY A 133 6.35 15.45 -1.60
N TYR A 134 7.17 14.39 -1.66
CA TYR A 134 7.03 13.25 -0.74
C TYR A 134 7.30 13.67 0.71
N ASN A 135 6.49 13.16 1.64
CA ASN A 135 6.55 13.49 3.06
C ASN A 135 7.62 12.69 3.81
N GLY A 136 8.06 11.56 3.25
CA GLY A 136 9.01 10.69 3.91
C GLY A 136 9.55 9.57 3.04
N LEU A 137 10.39 8.74 3.65
CA LEU A 137 10.97 7.55 3.03
C LEU A 137 10.56 6.30 3.82
N PHE A 138 10.25 5.23 3.09
CA PHE A 138 10.14 3.89 3.63
C PHE A 138 11.45 3.14 3.32
N LEU A 139 12.26 2.94 4.35
CA LEU A 139 13.63 2.43 4.27
C LEU A 139 13.63 0.91 4.34
N ASP A 140 14.13 0.25 3.30
CA ASP A 140 14.28 -1.20 3.24
C ASP A 140 15.75 -1.60 3.14
N THR A 141 16.04 -2.89 3.35
CA THR A 141 17.36 -3.52 3.21
C THR A 141 18.48 -2.91 4.06
N MET A 142 18.10 -2.30 5.19
CA MET A 142 19.05 -1.60 6.08
C MET A 142 20.11 -2.50 6.71
N ASP A 143 19.89 -3.81 6.75
CA ASP A 143 20.74 -4.83 7.35
C ASP A 143 21.46 -5.72 6.31
N SER A 144 21.25 -5.50 5.01
CA SER A 144 21.83 -6.35 3.94
C SER A 144 23.37 -6.37 3.94
N PHE A 145 24.02 -5.34 4.50
CA PHE A 145 25.48 -5.33 4.67
C PHE A 145 25.99 -6.53 5.48
N LYS A 146 25.16 -7.16 6.32
CA LYS A 146 25.52 -8.35 7.12
C LYS A 146 25.92 -9.55 6.27
N LEU A 147 25.48 -9.60 5.01
CA LEU A 147 25.89 -10.63 4.05
C LEU A 147 27.41 -10.59 3.77
N PHE A 148 28.06 -9.44 3.98
CA PHE A 148 29.48 -9.21 3.66
C PHE A 148 30.31 -8.72 4.86
N ALA A 149 29.69 -8.07 5.85
CA ALA A 149 30.34 -7.60 7.06
C ALA A 149 30.48 -8.74 8.09
N SER A 150 31.59 -9.48 8.01
CA SER A 150 31.83 -10.71 8.77
C SER A 150 32.20 -10.53 10.25
N SER A 151 32.42 -9.31 10.71
CA SER A 151 32.75 -9.01 12.12
C SER A 151 31.87 -7.90 12.68
N ASP A 152 31.67 -7.90 14.00
CA ASP A 152 30.90 -6.88 14.71
C ASP A 152 31.43 -5.47 14.45
N ALA A 153 32.75 -5.29 14.34
CA ALA A 153 33.35 -4.01 14.03
C ALA A 153 33.00 -3.51 12.61
N LEU A 154 32.97 -4.42 11.62
CA LEU A 154 32.56 -4.08 10.26
C LEU A 154 31.06 -3.78 10.19
N GLN A 155 30.24 -4.55 10.90
CA GLN A 155 28.79 -4.29 11.00
C GLN A 155 28.52 -2.96 11.66
N GLN A 156 29.16 -2.65 12.80
CA GLN A 156 29.01 -1.38 13.48
C GLN A 156 29.42 -0.19 12.61
N LYS A 157 30.45 -0.35 11.76
CA LYS A 157 30.82 0.68 10.78
C LYS A 157 29.69 0.98 9.80
N GLN A 158 29.00 -0.05 9.30
CA GLN A 158 27.85 0.09 8.41
C GLN A 158 26.64 0.72 9.13
N ILE A 159 26.36 0.30 10.37
CA ILE A 159 25.28 0.87 11.21
C ILE A 159 25.52 2.37 11.44
N ASN A 160 26.74 2.76 11.81
CA ASN A 160 27.10 4.16 12.02
C ASN A 160 27.01 4.98 10.72
N ALA A 161 27.35 4.38 9.58
CA ALA A 161 27.23 5.02 8.30
C ALA A 161 25.77 5.25 7.88
N LEU A 162 24.89 4.28 8.15
CA LEU A 162 23.44 4.43 7.97
C LEU A 162 22.87 5.55 8.84
N ASP A 163 23.23 5.58 10.13
CA ASP A 163 22.81 6.64 11.05
C ASP A 163 23.26 8.02 10.56
N ASN A 164 24.52 8.16 10.15
CA ASN A 164 25.04 9.40 9.60
C ASN A 164 24.30 9.83 8.31
N LEU A 165 23.98 8.88 7.43
CA LEU A 165 23.20 9.15 6.22
C LEU A 165 21.81 9.71 6.58
N LEU A 166 21.08 9.04 7.48
CA LEU A 166 19.74 9.48 7.90
C LEU A 166 19.77 10.82 8.64
N GLN A 167 20.75 11.06 9.51
CA GLN A 167 20.94 12.35 10.15
C GLN A 167 21.27 13.46 9.14
N THR A 168 22.05 13.16 8.11
CA THR A 168 22.37 14.11 7.04
C THR A 168 21.11 14.48 6.25
N ILE A 169 20.30 13.49 5.90
CA ILE A 169 19.00 13.71 5.25
C ILE A 169 18.08 14.54 6.16
N HIS A 170 17.97 14.18 7.44
CA HIS A 170 17.11 14.90 8.40
C HIS A 170 17.56 16.35 8.59
N LYS A 171 18.87 16.62 8.70
CA LYS A 171 19.40 17.99 8.78
C LYS A 171 19.07 18.80 7.53
N ARG A 172 19.13 18.17 6.35
CA ARG A 172 18.82 18.82 5.07
C ARG A 172 17.31 19.04 4.91
N TYR A 173 16.50 18.08 5.34
CA TYR A 173 15.04 18.07 5.23
C TYR A 173 14.38 17.74 6.57
N PRO A 174 14.30 18.69 7.52
CA PRO A 174 13.83 18.42 8.90
C PRO A 174 12.38 17.92 9.02
N LYS A 175 11.58 18.10 7.96
CA LYS A 175 10.19 17.64 7.87
C LYS A 175 10.05 16.27 7.19
N MET A 176 11.09 15.76 6.57
CA MET A 176 11.08 14.42 5.98
C MET A 176 11.12 13.38 7.10
N ARG A 177 10.18 12.45 7.07
CA ARG A 177 10.06 11.38 8.07
C ARG A 177 10.52 10.04 7.52
N PHE A 178 10.84 9.12 8.43
CA PHE A 178 11.34 7.80 8.08
C PHE A 178 10.49 6.69 8.71
N ILE A 179 10.17 5.71 7.88
CA ILE A 179 9.58 4.44 8.30
C ILE A 179 10.59 3.35 7.93
N ALA A 180 10.96 2.51 8.88
CA ALA A 180 11.90 1.41 8.67
C ALA A 180 11.17 0.10 8.38
N ASN A 181 11.57 -0.67 7.36
CA ASN A 181 11.22 -2.08 7.26
C ASN A 181 12.24 -2.91 8.03
N ARG A 182 11.82 -3.53 9.13
CA ARG A 182 12.67 -4.34 10.02
C ARG A 182 13.97 -3.60 10.42
N GLY A 183 15.14 -4.23 10.20
CA GLY A 183 16.44 -3.71 10.62
C GLY A 183 16.63 -3.68 12.14
N PHE A 184 16.15 -4.69 12.87
CA PHE A 184 16.14 -4.67 14.35
C PHE A 184 17.50 -4.40 14.99
N GLU A 185 18.58 -4.68 14.29
CA GLU A 185 19.95 -4.48 14.74
C GLU A 185 20.46 -3.06 14.51
N VAL A 186 19.86 -2.31 13.56
CA VAL A 186 20.15 -0.88 13.37
C VAL A 186 19.25 0.01 14.24
N LEU A 187 18.04 -0.46 14.60
CA LEU A 187 17.05 0.32 15.36
C LEU A 187 17.56 0.93 16.68
N PRO A 188 18.43 0.27 17.48
CA PRO A 188 18.98 0.89 18.69
C PRO A 188 19.72 2.21 18.40
N THR A 189 20.30 2.35 17.21
CA THR A 189 21.03 3.55 16.79
C THR A 189 20.08 4.56 16.13
N ILE A 190 19.31 4.13 15.13
CA ILE A 190 18.54 5.04 14.28
C ILE A 190 17.11 5.32 14.76
N GLY A 191 16.64 4.58 15.76
CA GLY A 191 15.24 4.58 16.19
C GLY A 191 14.69 5.95 16.58
N HIS A 192 15.56 6.85 17.05
CA HIS A 192 15.23 8.23 17.40
C HIS A 192 14.85 9.12 16.19
N LEU A 193 15.12 8.66 14.96
CA LEU A 193 14.79 9.35 13.71
C LEU A 193 13.50 8.81 13.06
N LEU A 194 12.98 7.68 13.55
CA LEU A 194 11.88 6.96 12.92
C LEU A 194 10.53 7.39 13.50
N GLU A 195 9.49 7.46 12.66
CA GLU A 195 8.12 7.59 13.15
C GLU A 195 7.42 6.23 13.32
N ALA A 196 7.86 5.22 12.57
CA ALA A 196 7.28 3.89 12.57
C ALA A 196 8.29 2.82 12.11
N VAL A 197 8.01 1.58 12.50
CA VAL A 197 8.71 0.38 12.01
C VAL A 197 7.68 -0.59 11.42
N ALA A 198 7.90 -1.03 10.19
CA ALA A 198 7.18 -2.11 9.56
C ALA A 198 7.87 -3.46 9.78
N ALA A 199 7.09 -4.53 9.78
CA ALA A 199 7.60 -5.90 9.74
C ALA A 199 6.73 -6.81 8.86
N GLU A 200 7.42 -7.61 8.05
CA GLU A 200 6.85 -8.64 7.17
C GLU A 200 7.37 -10.01 7.60
N SER A 201 6.59 -11.00 8.02
CA SER A 201 5.16 -10.99 8.31
C SER A 201 4.93 -11.63 9.68
N LEU A 202 3.87 -11.24 10.37
CA LEU A 202 3.59 -11.66 11.74
C LEU A 202 2.80 -12.97 11.80
N PHE A 203 1.74 -13.10 11.01
CA PHE A 203 0.83 -14.25 11.09
C PHE A 203 0.66 -14.96 9.74
N ALA A 204 0.53 -14.22 8.65
CA ALA A 204 0.39 -14.74 7.30
C ALA A 204 1.51 -14.18 6.42
N SER A 205 2.36 -15.08 5.92
CA SER A 205 3.59 -14.75 5.22
C SER A 205 3.60 -15.29 3.79
N TRP A 206 4.59 -14.83 3.03
CA TRP A 206 4.89 -15.30 1.69
C TRP A 206 6.23 -16.00 1.68
N ASP A 207 6.28 -17.21 1.09
CA ASP A 207 7.53 -17.87 0.79
C ASP A 207 8.01 -17.48 -0.61
N ASN A 208 9.03 -16.63 -0.70
CA ASN A 208 9.51 -16.15 -2.00
C ASN A 208 10.16 -17.26 -2.84
N SER A 209 10.76 -18.27 -2.21
CA SER A 209 11.41 -19.38 -2.91
C SER A 209 10.38 -20.33 -3.52
N LEU A 210 9.35 -20.69 -2.74
CA LEU A 210 8.30 -21.62 -3.17
C LEU A 210 7.13 -20.93 -3.88
N LYS A 211 7.05 -19.60 -3.79
CA LYS A 211 5.94 -18.78 -4.30
C LYS A 211 4.58 -19.22 -3.78
N VAL A 212 4.49 -19.42 -2.46
CA VAL A 212 3.26 -19.84 -1.78
C VAL A 212 2.98 -18.99 -0.54
N TYR A 213 1.70 -18.77 -0.27
CA TYR A 213 1.24 -18.24 1.01
C TYR A 213 1.44 -19.30 2.09
N LYS A 214 1.91 -18.89 3.27
CA LYS A 214 2.09 -19.78 4.42
C LYS A 214 1.76 -19.06 5.72
N GLU A 215 1.32 -19.81 6.72
CA GLU A 215 1.22 -19.29 8.07
C GLU A 215 2.61 -19.17 8.69
N THR A 216 2.83 -18.13 9.50
CA THR A 216 4.05 -17.96 10.28
C THR A 216 4.10 -19.04 11.37
N THR A 217 5.27 -19.62 11.62
CA THR A 217 5.45 -20.62 12.69
C THR A 217 5.17 -19.99 14.05
N ARG A 218 4.82 -20.82 15.06
CA ARG A 218 4.56 -20.29 16.40
C ARG A 218 5.83 -19.66 17.01
N GLU A 219 6.97 -20.24 16.71
CA GLU A 219 8.29 -19.81 17.17
C GLU A 219 8.64 -18.45 16.58
N ASP A 220 8.54 -18.30 15.25
CA ASP A 220 8.83 -17.03 14.56
C ASP A 220 7.84 -15.93 14.97
N MET A 221 6.55 -16.27 15.06
CA MET A 221 5.50 -15.34 15.52
C MET A 221 5.80 -14.85 16.94
N SER A 222 6.12 -15.76 17.87
CA SER A 222 6.40 -15.41 19.27
C SER A 222 7.67 -14.58 19.40
N TRP A 223 8.71 -14.93 18.64
CA TRP A 223 9.95 -14.17 18.60
C TRP A 223 9.71 -12.75 18.06
N LEU A 224 9.04 -12.62 16.91
CA LEU A 224 8.78 -11.34 16.28
C LEU A 224 7.88 -10.46 17.14
N LEU A 225 6.80 -11.02 17.69
CA LEU A 225 5.91 -10.29 18.59
C LEU A 225 6.68 -9.71 19.78
N LYS A 226 7.59 -10.49 20.39
CA LYS A 226 8.44 -10.01 21.47
C LYS A 226 9.33 -8.84 21.02
N GLN A 227 10.01 -8.95 19.87
CA GLN A 227 10.85 -7.87 19.34
C GLN A 227 10.05 -6.59 19.11
N LEU A 228 8.89 -6.70 18.46
CA LEU A 228 8.04 -5.56 18.13
C LEU A 228 7.49 -4.87 19.38
N LYS A 229 7.04 -5.63 20.38
CA LYS A 229 6.61 -5.07 21.67
C LYS A 229 7.76 -4.40 22.40
N ASP A 230 8.98 -4.94 22.33
CA ASP A 230 10.16 -4.33 22.95
C ASP A 230 10.52 -3.00 22.27
N ILE A 231 10.44 -2.94 20.94
CA ILE A 231 10.66 -1.73 20.13
C ILE A 231 9.61 -0.67 20.47
N GLN A 232 8.33 -1.03 20.45
CA GLN A 232 7.22 -0.13 20.75
C GLN A 232 7.37 0.50 22.14
N ARG A 233 7.76 -0.28 23.16
CA ARG A 233 8.00 0.23 24.53
C ARG A 233 9.21 1.15 24.64
N LYS A 234 10.28 0.90 23.89
CA LYS A 234 11.54 1.67 23.98
C LYS A 234 11.52 2.96 23.18
N LEU A 235 10.93 2.93 21.98
CA LEU A 235 11.00 4.03 21.02
C LEU A 235 9.71 4.85 20.93
N SER A 236 8.58 4.38 21.48
CA SER A 236 7.28 5.05 21.38
C SER A 236 6.85 5.36 19.94
N ILE A 237 7.22 4.49 19.00
CA ILE A 237 6.87 4.57 17.58
C ILE A 237 5.74 3.61 17.22
N ASP A 238 5.05 3.89 16.11
CA ASP A 238 4.04 2.97 15.61
C ASP A 238 4.69 1.72 14.99
N ILE A 239 4.01 0.57 15.11
CA ILE A 239 4.43 -0.68 14.47
C ILE A 239 3.41 -1.02 13.38
N ILE A 240 3.91 -1.24 12.16
CA ILE A 240 3.11 -1.63 10.99
C ILE A 240 3.38 -3.10 10.69
N ILE A 241 2.33 -3.89 10.49
CA ILE A 241 2.46 -5.29 10.08
C ILE A 241 1.99 -5.41 8.64
N ILE A 242 2.88 -5.90 7.79
CA ILE A 242 2.58 -6.22 6.39
C ILE A 242 2.53 -7.74 6.25
N ASP A 243 1.32 -8.24 6.11
CA ASP A 243 1.03 -9.68 5.99
C ASP A 243 0.47 -9.99 4.60
N TYR A 244 0.64 -11.24 4.18
CA TYR A 244 0.33 -11.66 2.81
C TYR A 244 -0.79 -12.70 2.76
N MET A 245 -1.81 -12.44 1.96
CA MET A 245 -2.95 -13.34 1.80
C MET A 245 -3.47 -13.36 0.37
N ASP A 246 -3.96 -14.53 -0.04
CA ASP A 246 -4.58 -14.71 -1.35
C ASP A 246 -5.77 -13.74 -1.55
N PRO A 247 -5.90 -13.08 -2.72
CA PRO A 247 -6.99 -12.13 -3.00
C PRO A 247 -8.41 -12.70 -2.79
N SER A 248 -8.61 -14.00 -3.03
CA SER A 248 -9.91 -14.67 -2.82
C SER A 248 -10.28 -14.82 -1.34
N ARG A 249 -9.32 -14.64 -0.43
CA ARG A 249 -9.49 -14.77 1.02
C ARG A 249 -9.60 -13.42 1.74
N ARG A 250 -10.16 -12.41 1.06
CA ARG A 250 -10.27 -11.04 1.60
C ARG A 250 -11.00 -10.96 2.96
N ASP A 251 -12.01 -11.80 3.20
CA ASP A 251 -12.69 -11.84 4.51
C ASP A 251 -11.81 -12.41 5.63
N ASP A 252 -10.92 -13.35 5.32
CA ASP A 252 -9.94 -13.83 6.28
C ASP A 252 -8.86 -12.76 6.53
N ALA A 253 -8.50 -11.97 5.52
CA ALA A 253 -7.61 -10.83 5.69
C ALA A 253 -8.20 -9.76 6.63
N LYS A 254 -9.53 -9.54 6.62
CA LYS A 254 -10.22 -8.64 7.58
C LYS A 254 -10.15 -9.16 9.02
N LYS A 255 -10.36 -10.46 9.21
CA LYS A 255 -10.20 -11.10 10.53
C LYS A 255 -8.75 -10.98 11.01
N LEU A 256 -7.80 -11.17 10.10
CA LEU A 256 -6.39 -11.07 10.41
C LEU A 256 -5.98 -9.63 10.77
N ALA A 257 -6.50 -8.63 10.04
CA ALA A 257 -6.31 -7.22 10.35
C ALA A 257 -6.79 -6.90 11.77
N SER A 258 -7.97 -7.40 12.15
CA SER A 258 -8.50 -7.24 13.51
C SER A 258 -7.56 -7.83 14.57
N ARG A 259 -7.02 -9.03 14.32
CA ARG A 259 -6.05 -9.67 15.22
C ARG A 259 -4.75 -8.85 15.38
N ILE A 260 -4.27 -8.22 14.31
CA ILE A 260 -3.09 -7.35 14.36
C ILE A 260 -3.39 -6.08 15.17
N VAL A 261 -4.60 -5.51 15.03
CA VAL A 261 -5.05 -4.37 15.84
C VAL A 261 -5.16 -4.73 17.31
N ASP A 262 -5.63 -5.94 17.64
CA ASP A 262 -5.68 -6.44 19.03
C ASP A 262 -4.28 -6.55 19.66
N GLU A 263 -3.25 -6.80 18.83
CA GLU A 263 -1.84 -6.71 19.25
C GLU A 263 -1.32 -5.26 19.31
N GLY A 264 -2.16 -4.25 19.11
CA GLY A 264 -1.78 -2.83 19.18
C GLY A 264 -0.86 -2.39 18.04
N PHE A 265 -0.97 -3.03 16.87
CA PHE A 265 -0.21 -2.71 15.66
C PHE A 265 -1.14 -2.27 14.52
N ILE A 266 -0.57 -1.62 13.50
CA ILE A 266 -1.27 -1.12 12.31
C ILE A 266 -1.22 -2.20 11.21
N PRO A 267 -2.34 -2.81 10.80
CA PRO A 267 -2.35 -3.84 9.75
C PRO A 267 -2.33 -3.26 8.33
N TRP A 268 -1.60 -3.95 7.46
CA TRP A 268 -1.78 -3.92 6.02
C TRP A 268 -1.63 -5.33 5.44
N ILE A 269 -2.76 -5.96 5.07
CA ILE A 269 -2.75 -7.31 4.48
C ILE A 269 -2.96 -7.18 2.99
N SER A 270 -2.01 -7.64 2.18
CA SER A 270 -2.09 -7.57 0.71
C SER A 270 -1.47 -8.81 0.07
N ILE A 271 -1.08 -8.69 -1.20
CA ILE A 271 -0.30 -9.70 -1.92
C ILE A 271 1.18 -9.32 -1.97
N PRO A 272 2.09 -10.27 -2.24
CA PRO A 272 3.54 -10.05 -2.20
C PRO A 272 4.04 -8.95 -3.15
N SER A 273 3.37 -8.76 -4.29
CA SER A 273 3.70 -7.70 -5.26
C SER A 273 3.27 -6.31 -4.81
N LEU A 274 2.44 -6.20 -3.76
CA LEU A 274 1.92 -4.94 -3.24
C LEU A 274 1.24 -4.06 -4.30
N ASP A 275 0.70 -4.64 -5.37
CA ASP A 275 -0.02 -3.94 -6.44
C ASP A 275 -1.55 -4.15 -6.35
N MET A 276 -2.03 -4.47 -5.16
CA MET A 276 -3.44 -4.61 -4.80
C MET A 276 -3.77 -3.74 -3.59
N VAL A 277 -4.97 -3.15 -3.56
CA VAL A 277 -5.48 -2.49 -2.35
C VAL A 277 -5.71 -3.55 -1.26
N GLY A 278 -4.89 -3.47 -0.23
CA GLY A 278 -4.94 -4.38 0.90
C GLY A 278 -6.15 -4.19 1.81
N VAL A 279 -6.09 -4.84 2.95
CA VAL A 279 -7.02 -4.71 4.08
C VAL A 279 -6.28 -4.08 5.24
N SER A 280 -6.92 -3.14 5.93
CA SER A 280 -6.39 -2.46 7.11
C SER A 280 -7.41 -2.49 8.24
N GLN A 281 -7.22 -1.65 9.27
CA GLN A 281 -8.09 -1.56 10.45
C GLN A 281 -9.50 -1.02 10.15
N PHE A 282 -9.69 -0.41 8.98
CA PHE A 282 -10.99 0.04 8.48
C PHE A 282 -11.17 -0.34 7.01
N GLU A 283 -12.42 -0.29 6.55
CA GLU A 283 -12.76 -0.46 5.13
C GLU A 283 -12.86 0.92 4.45
N PRO A 284 -12.03 1.22 3.44
CA PRO A 284 -12.11 2.50 2.75
C PRO A 284 -13.41 2.58 1.94
N GLU A 285 -13.97 3.77 1.85
CA GLU A 285 -15.18 4.03 1.07
C GLU A 285 -14.86 3.92 -0.44
N LEU A 286 -15.46 2.94 -1.11
CA LEU A 286 -15.33 2.78 -2.55
C LEU A 286 -16.41 3.60 -3.27
N LYS A 287 -16.03 4.37 -4.29
CA LYS A 287 -16.98 5.19 -5.07
C LYS A 287 -17.02 4.84 -6.54
N THR A 288 -16.09 4.04 -7.02
CA THR A 288 -15.85 3.89 -8.45
C THR A 288 -16.31 2.51 -8.94
N PHE A 289 -17.12 2.49 -9.99
CA PHE A 289 -17.36 1.29 -10.82
C PHE A 289 -16.44 1.30 -12.03
N LEU A 290 -15.97 0.13 -12.43
CA LEU A 290 -15.23 -0.05 -13.69
C LEU A 290 -16.21 -0.50 -14.79
N LEU A 291 -16.44 0.32 -15.80
CA LEU A 291 -17.20 -0.05 -17.00
C LEU A 291 -16.26 -0.63 -18.05
N LEU A 292 -16.51 -1.87 -18.47
CA LEU A 292 -15.85 -2.48 -19.63
C LEU A 292 -16.61 -2.13 -20.91
N THR A 293 -15.88 -1.65 -21.90
CA THR A 293 -16.41 -1.29 -23.23
C THR A 293 -15.57 -1.94 -24.31
N ASP A 294 -16.13 -2.02 -25.52
CA ASP A 294 -15.42 -2.52 -26.69
C ASP A 294 -15.57 -1.50 -27.83
N SER A 295 -14.53 -0.69 -28.05
CA SER A 295 -14.57 0.35 -29.08
C SER A 295 -14.70 -0.21 -30.50
N LYS A 296 -14.36 -1.48 -30.71
CA LYS A 296 -14.49 -2.15 -32.01
C LYS A 296 -15.94 -2.44 -32.37
N THR A 297 -16.77 -2.75 -31.37
CA THR A 297 -18.18 -3.14 -31.59
C THR A 297 -19.17 -2.06 -31.17
N GLU A 298 -18.76 -1.11 -30.34
CA GLU A 298 -19.60 -0.03 -29.83
C GLU A 298 -19.16 1.34 -30.38
N SER A 299 -18.26 2.03 -29.67
CA SER A 299 -17.78 3.37 -30.01
C SER A 299 -16.50 3.68 -29.23
N HIS A 300 -15.64 4.55 -29.78
CA HIS A 300 -14.52 5.16 -29.05
C HIS A 300 -14.97 6.18 -28.00
N TYR A 301 -16.24 6.61 -28.06
CA TYR A 301 -16.88 7.51 -27.11
C TYR A 301 -18.07 6.80 -26.43
N PRO A 302 -17.83 5.76 -25.62
CA PRO A 302 -18.91 4.93 -25.08
C PRO A 302 -19.87 5.74 -24.20
N LEU A 303 -19.39 6.76 -23.48
CA LEU A 303 -20.24 7.61 -22.65
C LEU A 303 -21.21 8.51 -23.45
N GLU A 304 -21.16 8.51 -24.78
CA GLU A 304 -22.18 9.14 -25.64
C GLU A 304 -23.37 8.21 -25.94
N LEU A 305 -23.21 6.90 -25.69
CA LEU A 305 -24.27 5.93 -25.88
C LEU A 305 -25.32 6.08 -24.76
N GLY A 306 -26.60 6.21 -25.14
CA GLY A 306 -27.69 6.49 -24.19
C GLY A 306 -27.78 5.52 -22.99
N LYS A 307 -27.41 4.23 -23.21
CA LYS A 307 -27.35 3.22 -22.15
C LYS A 307 -26.31 3.55 -21.06
N TYR A 308 -25.16 4.09 -21.44
CA TYR A 308 -24.08 4.45 -20.52
C TYR A 308 -24.24 5.87 -19.98
N GLN A 309 -24.86 6.79 -20.73
CA GLN A 309 -25.23 8.13 -20.22
C GLN A 309 -26.20 8.05 -19.04
N THR A 310 -27.25 7.25 -19.18
CA THR A 310 -28.24 7.03 -18.12
C THR A 310 -27.57 6.43 -16.89
N LEU A 311 -26.79 5.36 -17.09
CA LEU A 311 -26.01 4.74 -16.02
C LEU A 311 -25.08 5.72 -15.31
N LYS A 312 -24.29 6.51 -16.07
CA LYS A 312 -23.37 7.49 -15.51
C LYS A 312 -24.12 8.51 -14.64
N ARG A 313 -25.22 9.07 -15.14
CA ARG A 313 -26.03 10.04 -14.41
C ARG A 313 -26.58 9.45 -13.10
N ASP A 314 -27.10 8.22 -13.16
CA ASP A 314 -27.68 7.55 -11.99
C ASP A 314 -26.62 7.23 -10.94
N LEU A 315 -25.40 6.83 -11.35
CA LEU A 315 -24.27 6.63 -10.45
C LEU A 315 -23.81 7.97 -9.84
N GLU A 316 -23.67 9.02 -10.64
CA GLU A 316 -23.26 10.35 -10.17
C GLU A 316 -24.27 10.95 -9.17
N ALA A 317 -25.58 10.72 -9.36
CA ALA A 317 -26.61 11.11 -8.41
C ALA A 317 -26.46 10.45 -7.04
N ASN A 318 -25.78 9.30 -6.97
CA ASN A 318 -25.45 8.57 -5.73
C ASN A 318 -24.02 8.87 -5.23
N GLY A 319 -23.34 9.87 -5.78
CA GLY A 319 -21.95 10.20 -5.43
C GLY A 319 -20.92 9.18 -5.93
N GLN A 320 -21.32 8.27 -6.83
CA GLN A 320 -20.47 7.23 -7.41
C GLN A 320 -19.89 7.71 -8.75
N LYS A 321 -18.82 7.04 -9.17
CA LYS A 321 -18.05 7.35 -10.38
C LYS A 321 -18.02 6.15 -11.31
N LEU A 322 -17.91 6.45 -12.60
CA LEU A 322 -17.75 5.45 -13.64
C LEU A 322 -16.39 5.64 -14.31
N GLN A 323 -15.48 4.70 -14.10
CA GLN A 323 -14.23 4.62 -14.85
C GLN A 323 -14.43 3.71 -16.05
N VAL A 324 -14.14 4.20 -17.25
CA VAL A 324 -14.27 3.43 -18.49
C VAL A 324 -12.95 2.74 -18.80
N HIS A 325 -13.01 1.48 -19.20
CA HIS A 325 -11.88 0.72 -19.73
C HIS A 325 -12.27 0.02 -21.02
N ASP A 326 -11.57 0.35 -22.10
CA ASP A 326 -11.74 -0.29 -23.40
C ASP A 326 -10.90 -1.57 -23.49
N ILE A 327 -11.56 -2.70 -23.73
CA ILE A 327 -10.91 -4.01 -23.82
C ILE A 327 -9.96 -4.11 -25.03
N GLN A 328 -10.09 -3.24 -26.04
CA GLN A 328 -9.16 -3.18 -27.18
C GLN A 328 -7.76 -2.69 -26.77
N SER A 329 -7.63 -2.04 -25.63
CA SER A 329 -6.34 -1.65 -25.05
C SER A 329 -5.68 -2.76 -24.20
N GLY A 330 -6.24 -3.97 -24.22
CA GLY A 330 -5.89 -5.07 -23.31
C GLY A 330 -6.71 -5.02 -22.02
N MET A 331 -6.70 -6.10 -21.24
CA MET A 331 -7.41 -6.14 -19.95
C MET A 331 -6.59 -5.44 -18.85
N PRO A 332 -7.24 -4.77 -17.87
CA PRO A 332 -6.51 -4.18 -16.75
C PRO A 332 -5.68 -5.25 -16.02
N PRO A 333 -4.39 -4.99 -15.72
CA PRO A 333 -3.56 -5.93 -15.01
C PRO A 333 -3.97 -6.07 -13.54
N GLY A 334 -3.47 -7.12 -12.88
CA GLY A 334 -3.55 -7.28 -11.43
C GLY A 334 -4.93 -7.63 -10.86
N HIS A 335 -5.05 -7.39 -9.55
CA HIS A 335 -6.21 -7.71 -8.72
C HIS A 335 -6.96 -6.42 -8.38
N LEU A 336 -8.25 -6.36 -8.70
CA LEU A 336 -9.02 -5.11 -8.55
C LEU A 336 -9.89 -5.07 -7.28
N THR A 337 -9.81 -6.11 -6.45
CA THR A 337 -10.54 -6.18 -5.19
C THR A 337 -10.07 -5.06 -4.26
N GLY A 338 -11.01 -4.45 -3.53
CA GLY A 338 -10.73 -3.26 -2.71
C GLY A 338 -10.53 -1.95 -3.49
N ARG A 339 -10.59 -1.95 -4.82
CA ARG A 339 -10.47 -0.73 -5.64
C ARG A 339 -11.81 -0.23 -6.20
N TYR A 340 -12.68 -1.13 -6.63
CA TYR A 340 -13.96 -0.79 -7.25
C TYR A 340 -15.15 -1.35 -6.49
N LEU A 341 -16.27 -0.63 -6.52
CA LEU A 341 -17.59 -1.13 -6.07
C LEU A 341 -18.04 -2.36 -6.86
N GLY A 342 -17.61 -2.44 -8.12
CA GLY A 342 -17.89 -3.56 -9.00
C GLY A 342 -17.43 -3.27 -10.43
N ILE A 343 -17.56 -4.29 -11.27
CA ILE A 343 -17.30 -4.20 -12.70
C ILE A 343 -18.65 -4.26 -13.43
N ILE A 344 -18.88 -3.31 -14.33
CA ILE A 344 -20.08 -3.22 -15.16
C ILE A 344 -19.71 -3.61 -16.59
N THR A 345 -20.54 -4.39 -17.27
CA THR A 345 -20.33 -4.75 -18.68
C THR A 345 -21.64 -4.98 -19.42
N ALA A 346 -21.72 -4.53 -20.68
CA ALA A 346 -22.78 -4.90 -21.63
C ALA A 346 -22.27 -5.84 -22.74
N LEU A 347 -21.02 -6.30 -22.62
CA LEU A 347 -20.35 -7.07 -23.67
C LEU A 347 -20.78 -8.54 -23.61
N PRO A 348 -21.31 -9.14 -24.69
CA PRO A 348 -21.78 -10.52 -24.68
C PRO A 348 -20.66 -11.50 -24.31
N PHE A 349 -20.72 -12.09 -23.12
CA PHE A 349 -19.63 -12.85 -22.49
C PHE A 349 -19.08 -13.95 -23.40
N GLN A 350 -19.98 -14.74 -24.00
CA GLN A 350 -19.61 -15.87 -24.86
C GLN A 350 -19.00 -15.45 -26.21
N LYS A 351 -19.21 -14.20 -26.64
CA LYS A 351 -18.64 -13.66 -27.89
C LYS A 351 -17.29 -12.97 -27.66
N GLN A 352 -16.90 -12.74 -26.40
CA GLN A 352 -15.64 -12.09 -26.07
C GLN A 352 -14.46 -13.07 -26.05
N PHE A 353 -13.26 -12.54 -26.22
CA PHE A 353 -12.02 -13.32 -26.21
C PHE A 353 -11.81 -14.07 -24.89
N ALA A 354 -11.09 -15.20 -24.94
CA ALA A 354 -10.77 -16.01 -23.76
C ALA A 354 -10.08 -15.19 -22.66
N ILE A 355 -9.24 -14.22 -23.02
CA ILE A 355 -8.58 -13.33 -22.04
C ILE A 355 -9.59 -12.51 -21.23
N TYR A 356 -10.64 -11.97 -21.87
CA TYR A 356 -11.72 -11.26 -21.19
C TYR A 356 -12.50 -12.20 -20.26
N GLN A 357 -12.88 -13.38 -20.76
CA GLN A 357 -13.68 -14.34 -20.01
C GLN A 357 -12.95 -14.82 -18.76
N ASN A 358 -11.67 -15.19 -18.91
CA ASN A 358 -10.81 -15.65 -17.82
C ASN A 358 -10.54 -14.52 -16.81
N TRP A 359 -10.27 -13.31 -17.30
CA TRP A 359 -10.08 -12.14 -16.45
C TRP A 359 -11.32 -11.84 -15.61
N LEU A 360 -12.50 -11.79 -16.23
CA LEU A 360 -13.74 -11.43 -15.54
C LEU A 360 -14.13 -12.49 -14.50
N ARG A 361 -13.95 -13.78 -14.80
CA ARG A 361 -14.13 -14.88 -13.84
C ARG A 361 -13.14 -14.78 -12.69
N ARG A 362 -11.88 -14.46 -12.95
CA ARG A 362 -10.87 -14.26 -11.88
C ARG A 362 -11.29 -13.13 -10.94
N GLN A 363 -11.63 -11.96 -11.48
CA GLN A 363 -12.10 -10.83 -10.66
C GLN A 363 -13.33 -11.20 -9.83
N GLN A 364 -14.28 -11.96 -10.40
CA GLN A 364 -15.45 -12.48 -9.68
C GLN A 364 -15.04 -13.43 -8.54
N SER A 365 -14.12 -14.37 -8.78
CA SER A 365 -13.63 -15.29 -7.73
C SER A 365 -12.84 -14.59 -6.62
N GLU A 366 -12.29 -13.40 -6.90
CA GLU A 366 -11.61 -12.53 -5.92
C GLU A 366 -12.60 -11.62 -5.17
N GLY A 367 -13.91 -11.84 -5.35
CA GLY A 367 -14.98 -11.17 -4.62
C GLY A 367 -15.51 -9.89 -5.27
N ILE A 368 -15.09 -9.55 -6.50
CA ILE A 368 -15.64 -8.38 -7.19
C ILE A 368 -17.02 -8.67 -7.73
N THR A 369 -17.97 -7.78 -7.42
CA THR A 369 -19.31 -7.84 -7.98
C THR A 369 -19.30 -7.51 -9.46
N ILE A 370 -19.84 -8.40 -10.29
CA ILE A 370 -19.99 -8.21 -11.73
C ILE A 370 -21.45 -7.87 -12.03
N ARG A 371 -21.69 -6.67 -12.59
CA ARG A 371 -23.02 -6.20 -13.01
C ARG A 371 -23.12 -6.23 -14.53
N ALA A 372 -23.77 -7.27 -15.03
CA ALA A 372 -24.12 -7.36 -16.45
C ALA A 372 -25.33 -6.47 -16.77
N LEU A 373 -25.26 -5.70 -17.86
CA LEU A 373 -26.37 -4.86 -18.33
C LEU A 373 -27.34 -5.61 -19.27
N SER A 374 -26.99 -6.83 -19.68
CA SER A 374 -27.86 -7.73 -20.45
C SER A 374 -27.63 -9.19 -20.05
N ALA A 375 -28.55 -10.08 -20.44
CA ALA A 375 -28.43 -11.52 -20.16
C ALA A 375 -27.20 -12.14 -20.86
N GLU A 376 -26.89 -11.69 -22.07
CA GLU A 376 -25.74 -12.16 -22.84
C GLU A 376 -24.41 -11.72 -22.23
N ALA A 377 -24.40 -10.60 -21.51
CA ALA A 377 -23.21 -10.08 -20.82
C ALA A 377 -22.94 -10.76 -19.47
N ALA A 378 -23.91 -11.53 -18.95
CA ALA A 378 -23.75 -12.25 -17.69
C ALA A 378 -22.74 -13.39 -17.82
N ILE A 379 -21.95 -13.61 -16.77
CA ILE A 379 -21.11 -14.80 -16.65
C ILE A 379 -22.07 -16.00 -16.50
N PRO A 380 -22.00 -17.01 -17.39
CA PRO A 380 -22.81 -18.20 -17.25
C PRO A 380 -22.55 -18.88 -15.91
N LYS A 381 -23.60 -19.38 -15.27
CA LYS A 381 -23.43 -20.31 -14.15
C LYS A 381 -22.77 -21.57 -14.71
N GLY A 382 -21.55 -21.85 -14.23
CA GLY A 382 -20.78 -23.03 -14.59
C GLY A 382 -21.42 -24.31 -14.07
#